data_AF-A0A7S3EE64-F1
#
_entry.id   AF-A0A7S3EE64-F1
#
_cell.length_a   1.000
_cell.length_b   1.000
_cell.length_c   1.000
_cell.angle_alpha   90.00
_cell.angle_beta   90.00
_cell.angle_gamma   90.00
#
_symmetry.space_group_name_H-M   'P 1'
#
loop_
_entity.id
_entity.type
_entity.pdbx_description
1 polymer ?
#
loop_
_entity_poly.entity_id
_entity_poly.type
_entity_poly.pdbx_seq_one_letter_code
_entity_poly.pdbx_strand_id
1 'polypeptide(L)'
;MSDVMPFQVHRLKGQTEEEYRMAIGYLEGETTDQYYERMVGYLSLYSAIMQTDLRAFGIQNPIGIEKAWTWIAKTVNSKTRRITATLLITFLEICGYEMHRTYRLQFSKLVKLICNQLIPTFPRDSPPGPTTRIVVFGEEYARGQLDPPKGKQLPQRDLEYT
;
A
#
# COMPACT_ATOMS: atom_id res chain seq x y z
N MET A 1 -16.50 6.59 0.72
CA MET A 1 -15.31 5.70 0.66
C MET A 1 -14.35 6.20 -0.43
N SER A 2 -14.12 7.52 -0.52
CA SER A 2 -13.37 8.12 -1.64
C SER A 2 -11.85 8.04 -1.47
N ASP A 3 -11.30 7.93 -0.27
CA ASP A 3 -9.86 8.16 -0.09
C ASP A 3 -9.25 7.31 1.02
N VAL A 4 -8.77 6.11 0.68
CA VAL A 4 -7.66 5.47 1.41
C VAL A 4 -6.31 6.17 1.11
N MET A 5 -6.40 7.28 0.34
CA MET A 5 -5.45 8.38 0.09
C MET A 5 -4.30 8.06 -0.88
N PRO A 6 -4.10 8.98 -1.83
CA PRO A 6 -3.34 10.20 -1.52
C PRO A 6 -4.05 11.51 -1.91
N PHE A 7 -4.96 12.03 -1.09
CA PHE A 7 -5.09 13.49 -0.98
C PHE A 7 -3.93 14.02 -0.16
N GLN A 8 -3.37 15.11 -0.64
CA GLN A 8 -2.42 15.92 0.12
C GLN A 8 -3.23 16.93 0.92
N VAL A 9 -3.37 16.68 2.23
CA VAL A 9 -3.93 17.68 3.15
C VAL A 9 -2.76 18.54 3.60
N HIS A 10 -2.67 19.75 3.07
CA HIS A 10 -1.69 20.72 3.51
C HIS A 10 -2.14 21.33 4.84
N ARG A 11 -1.22 21.37 5.82
CA ARG A 11 -1.47 22.05 7.09
C ARG A 11 -1.65 23.53 6.82
N LEU A 12 -2.78 24.08 7.26
CA LEU A 12 -3.09 25.50 7.10
C LEU A 12 -2.36 26.35 8.15
N LYS A 13 -2.07 27.62 7.82
CA LYS A 13 -1.45 28.55 8.76
C LYS A 13 -2.41 28.83 9.92
N GLY A 14 -1.97 28.59 11.15
CA GLY A 14 -2.79 28.74 12.35
C GLY A 14 -3.60 27.51 12.74
N GLN A 15 -3.56 26.44 11.94
CA GLN A 15 -4.26 25.19 12.25
C GLN A 15 -3.63 24.48 13.45
N THR A 16 -4.47 24.12 14.42
CA THR A 16 -4.05 23.35 15.59
C THR A 16 -3.59 21.95 15.18
N GLU A 17 -2.83 21.28 16.05
CA GLU A 17 -2.40 19.90 15.77
C GLU A 17 -3.60 18.96 15.67
N GLU A 18 -4.60 19.15 16.51
CA GLU A 18 -5.81 18.33 16.54
C GLU A 18 -6.65 18.50 15.27
N GLU A 19 -6.90 19.75 14.84
CA GLU A 19 -7.58 20.03 13.57
C GLU A 19 -6.84 19.41 12.39
N TYR A 20 -5.51 19.47 12.39
CA TYR A 20 -4.70 18.85 11.34
C TYR A 20 -4.81 17.33 11.37
N ARG A 21 -4.77 16.71 12.55
CA ARG A 21 -4.94 15.26 12.74
C ARG A 21 -6.31 14.79 12.25
N MET A 22 -7.38 15.49 12.60
CA MET A 22 -8.72 15.20 12.10
C MET A 22 -8.78 15.34 10.57
N ALA A 23 -8.18 16.39 10.00
CA ALA A 23 -8.17 16.61 8.55
C ALA A 23 -7.44 15.50 7.76
N ILE A 24 -6.43 14.85 8.36
CA ILE A 24 -5.73 13.71 7.75
C ILE A 24 -6.37 12.36 8.09
N GLY A 25 -7.51 12.37 8.78
CA GLY A 25 -8.34 11.21 9.03
C GLY A 25 -8.08 10.48 10.35
N TYR A 26 -7.43 11.10 11.34
CA TYR A 26 -7.47 10.57 12.72
C TYR A 26 -8.90 10.65 13.27
N LEU A 27 -9.23 9.73 14.16
CA LEU A 27 -10.42 9.81 15.00
C LEU A 27 -10.09 10.50 16.32
N GLU A 28 -11.13 11.01 17.00
CA GLU A 28 -10.99 11.62 18.32
C GLU A 28 -10.40 10.60 19.32
N GLY A 29 -9.38 11.03 20.07
CA GLY A 29 -8.67 10.18 21.04
C GLY A 29 -7.79 9.07 20.45
N GLU A 30 -7.74 8.91 19.13
CA GLU A 30 -6.98 7.84 18.48
C GLU A 30 -5.47 8.06 18.61
N THR A 31 -4.71 7.02 18.99
CA THR A 31 -3.24 7.08 19.01
C THR A 31 -2.67 6.97 17.59
N THR A 32 -1.38 7.28 17.42
CA THR A 32 -0.73 7.10 16.10
C THR A 32 -0.69 5.65 15.66
N ASP A 33 -0.48 4.72 16.59
CA ASP A 33 -0.43 3.29 16.27
C ASP A 33 -1.81 2.77 15.86
N GLN A 34 -2.87 3.14 16.60
CA GLN A 34 -4.25 2.81 16.24
C GLN A 34 -4.64 3.36 14.86
N TYR A 35 -4.26 4.61 14.58
CA TYR A 35 -4.45 5.20 13.25
C TYR A 35 -3.73 4.38 12.17
N TYR A 36 -2.50 3.95 12.40
CA TYR A 36 -1.71 3.19 11.42
C TYR A 36 -2.34 1.82 11.18
N GLU A 37 -2.72 1.10 12.23
CA GLU A 37 -3.41 -0.19 12.15
C GLU A 37 -4.72 -0.08 11.37
N ARG A 38 -5.54 0.93 11.66
CA ARG A 38 -6.79 1.16 10.95
C ARG A 38 -6.58 1.45 9.47
N MET A 39 -5.64 2.34 9.15
CA MET A 39 -5.33 2.70 7.76
C MET A 39 -4.74 1.51 6.98
N VAL A 40 -3.90 0.69 7.62
CA VAL A 40 -3.40 -0.58 7.07
C VAL A 40 -4.54 -1.57 6.84
N GLY A 41 -5.50 -1.68 7.75
CA GLY A 41 -6.68 -2.54 7.59
C GLY A 41 -7.51 -2.13 6.37
N TYR A 42 -7.82 -0.84 6.23
CA TYR A 42 -8.56 -0.32 5.07
C TYR A 42 -7.81 -0.53 3.76
N LEU A 43 -6.51 -0.24 3.73
CA LEU A 43 -5.71 -0.42 2.54
C LEU A 43 -5.54 -1.89 2.17
N SER A 44 -5.42 -2.78 3.16
CA SER A 44 -5.32 -4.22 2.94
C SER A 44 -6.56 -4.75 2.24
N LEU A 45 -7.76 -4.41 2.75
CA LEU A 45 -9.03 -4.80 2.12
C LEU A 45 -9.13 -4.24 0.70
N TYR A 46 -8.85 -2.94 0.53
CA TYR A 46 -8.94 -2.30 -0.77
C TYR A 46 -7.96 -2.91 -1.79
N SER A 47 -6.74 -3.22 -1.35
CA SER A 47 -5.70 -3.89 -2.16
C SER A 47 -6.11 -5.31 -2.56
N ALA A 48 -6.72 -6.05 -1.64
CA ALA A 48 -7.24 -7.39 -1.91
C ALA A 48 -8.35 -7.36 -2.97
N ILE A 49 -9.28 -6.40 -2.87
CA ILE A 49 -10.30 -6.16 -3.90
C ILE A 49 -9.63 -5.85 -5.24
N MET A 50 -8.64 -4.96 -5.27
CA MET A 50 -7.97 -4.54 -6.50
C MET A 50 -7.22 -5.66 -7.23
N GLN A 51 -6.54 -6.54 -6.51
CA GLN A 51 -5.79 -7.64 -7.12
C GLN A 51 -6.65 -8.84 -7.49
N THR A 52 -7.92 -8.89 -7.05
CA THR A 52 -8.79 -10.05 -7.28
C THR A 52 -9.14 -10.14 -8.77
N ASP A 53 -8.77 -11.27 -9.38
CA ASP A 53 -9.09 -11.60 -10.76
C ASP A 53 -10.37 -12.43 -10.83
N LEU A 54 -11.42 -11.84 -11.38
CA LEU A 54 -12.75 -12.47 -11.54
C LEU A 54 -12.99 -12.98 -12.97
N ARG A 55 -11.97 -12.94 -13.85
CA ARG A 55 -12.12 -13.35 -15.26
C ARG A 55 -12.48 -14.83 -15.42
N ALA A 56 -12.06 -15.68 -14.48
CA ALA A 56 -12.46 -17.09 -14.44
C ALA A 56 -13.98 -17.28 -14.36
N PHE A 57 -14.71 -16.29 -13.86
CA PHE A 57 -16.17 -16.27 -13.77
C PHE A 57 -16.83 -15.42 -14.87
N GLY A 58 -16.06 -14.94 -15.85
CA GLY A 58 -16.55 -14.03 -16.90
C GLY A 58 -16.89 -12.63 -16.39
N ILE A 59 -16.46 -12.26 -15.18
CA ILE A 59 -16.77 -10.98 -14.55
C ILE A 59 -15.55 -10.06 -14.62
N GLN A 60 -15.75 -8.83 -15.08
CA GLN A 60 -14.74 -7.77 -14.96
C GLN A 60 -14.81 -7.17 -13.55
N ASN A 61 -13.68 -7.13 -12.85
CA ASN A 61 -13.60 -6.44 -11.57
C ASN A 61 -13.74 -4.92 -11.78
N PRO A 62 -14.77 -4.25 -11.21
CA PRO A 62 -14.99 -2.82 -11.39
C PRO A 62 -13.93 -1.94 -10.68
N ILE A 63 -13.22 -2.50 -9.71
CA ILE A 63 -12.11 -1.88 -9.01
C ILE A 63 -10.91 -2.80 -9.20
N GLY A 64 -10.45 -2.96 -10.45
CA GLY A 64 -9.40 -3.92 -10.79
C GLY A 64 -8.00 -3.37 -10.58
N ILE A 65 -7.04 -4.08 -11.18
CA ILE A 65 -5.60 -3.79 -11.05
C ILE A 65 -5.20 -2.44 -11.66
N GLU A 66 -6.03 -1.84 -12.50
CA GLU A 66 -5.89 -0.46 -13.00
C GLU A 66 -6.05 0.58 -11.90
N LYS A 67 -6.93 0.33 -10.92
CA LYS A 67 -7.08 1.19 -9.75
C LYS A 67 -5.88 1.05 -8.81
N ALA A 68 -5.31 -0.15 -8.69
CA ALA A 68 -4.06 -0.38 -7.98
C ALA A 68 -2.91 0.43 -8.60
N TRP A 69 -2.75 0.40 -9.93
CA TRP A 69 -1.75 1.23 -10.61
C TRP A 69 -1.96 2.73 -10.35
N THR A 70 -3.20 3.20 -10.44
CA THR A 70 -3.54 4.60 -10.17
C THR A 70 -3.20 4.99 -8.73
N TRP A 71 -3.51 4.13 -7.76
CA TRP A 71 -3.22 4.37 -6.36
C TRP A 71 -1.70 4.51 -6.13
N ILE A 72 -0.91 3.53 -6.55
CA ILE A 72 0.54 3.56 -6.31
C ILE A 72 1.22 4.69 -7.07
N ALA A 73 0.81 4.99 -8.31
CA ALA A 73 1.33 6.10 -9.08
C ALA A 73 1.07 7.45 -8.37
N LYS A 74 -0.12 7.64 -7.81
CA LYS A 74 -0.40 8.86 -7.03
C LYS A 74 0.40 8.89 -5.72
N THR A 75 0.60 7.74 -5.07
CA THR A 75 1.37 7.64 -3.82
C THR A 75 2.85 7.98 -4.03
N VAL A 76 3.49 7.45 -5.07
CA VAL A 76 4.91 7.73 -5.36
C VAL A 76 5.15 9.16 -5.88
N ASN A 77 4.14 9.79 -6.49
CA ASN A 77 4.20 11.19 -6.95
C ASN A 77 3.80 12.21 -5.87
N SER A 78 3.44 11.74 -4.68
CA SER A 78 2.98 12.57 -3.57
C SER A 78 4.10 12.87 -2.57
N LYS A 79 3.94 13.94 -1.78
CA LYS A 79 4.85 14.19 -0.66
C LYS A 79 4.74 13.04 0.35
N THR A 80 5.89 12.49 0.70
CA THR A 80 6.05 11.41 1.67
C THR A 80 5.75 11.88 3.09
N ARG A 81 5.04 11.03 3.83
CA ARG A 81 4.65 11.23 5.23
C ARG A 81 5.15 10.05 6.04
N ARG A 82 5.14 10.17 7.37
CA ARG A 82 5.59 9.10 8.28
C ARG A 82 4.91 7.75 8.01
N ILE A 83 3.61 7.76 7.67
CA ILE A 83 2.83 6.55 7.38
C ILE A 83 3.09 5.96 5.98
N THR A 84 3.70 6.73 5.06
CA THR A 84 3.83 6.33 3.65
C THR A 84 4.56 5.00 3.50
N ALA A 85 5.63 4.78 4.26
CA ALA A 85 6.38 3.52 4.23
C ALA A 85 5.47 2.33 4.60
N THR A 86 4.69 2.46 5.66
CA THR A 86 3.74 1.44 6.14
C THR A 86 2.69 1.11 5.08
N LEU A 87 2.05 2.13 4.50
CA LEU A 87 1.02 1.90 3.48
C LEU A 87 1.60 1.29 2.20
N LEU A 88 2.79 1.75 1.79
CA LEU A 88 3.41 1.28 0.56
C LEU A 88 3.81 -0.19 0.67
N ILE A 89 4.41 -0.62 1.78
CA ILE A 89 4.76 -2.04 1.95
C ILE A 89 3.51 -2.92 2.02
N THR A 90 2.48 -2.52 2.78
CA THR A 90 1.21 -3.26 2.84
C THR A 90 0.60 -3.44 1.45
N PHE A 91 0.59 -2.39 0.63
CA PHE A 91 0.10 -2.48 -0.73
C PHE A 91 0.96 -3.40 -1.60
N LEU A 92 2.29 -3.30 -1.53
CA LEU A 92 3.21 -4.13 -2.32
C LEU A 92 3.09 -5.62 -1.96
N GLU A 93 2.97 -5.94 -0.66
CA GLU A 93 2.78 -7.32 -0.18
C GLU A 93 1.48 -7.95 -0.71
N ILE A 94 0.43 -7.16 -0.95
CA ILE A 94 -0.89 -7.64 -1.41
C ILE A 94 -1.04 -7.58 -2.93
N CYS A 95 -0.71 -6.45 -3.55
CA CYS A 95 -0.92 -6.24 -4.99
C CYS A 95 0.31 -6.55 -5.85
N GLY A 96 1.51 -6.62 -5.26
CA GLY A 96 2.78 -6.65 -6.00
C GLY A 96 2.86 -7.78 -7.03
N TYR A 97 2.43 -8.99 -6.66
CA TYR A 97 2.40 -10.14 -7.55
C TYR A 97 1.53 -9.89 -8.80
N GLU A 98 0.30 -9.42 -8.61
CA GLU A 98 -0.63 -9.21 -9.73
C GLU A 98 -0.24 -8.00 -10.58
N MET A 99 0.32 -6.97 -9.94
CA MET A 99 0.93 -5.83 -10.63
C MET A 99 2.10 -6.26 -11.52
N HIS A 100 2.97 -7.14 -11.04
CA HIS A 100 4.05 -7.68 -11.84
C HIS A 100 3.53 -8.46 -13.05
N ARG A 101 2.55 -9.36 -12.84
CA ARG A 101 1.95 -10.15 -13.92
C ARG A 101 1.32 -9.27 -15.01
N THR A 102 0.67 -8.19 -14.59
CA THR A 102 -0.06 -7.28 -15.49
C THR A 102 0.88 -6.32 -16.23
N TYR A 103 1.77 -5.63 -15.51
CA TYR A 103 2.54 -4.50 -16.05
C TYR A 103 4.02 -4.80 -16.33
N ARG A 104 4.53 -5.96 -15.87
CA ARG A 104 5.88 -6.49 -16.13
C ARG A 104 6.96 -5.43 -15.93
N LEU A 105 7.60 -5.00 -17.03
CA LEU A 105 8.69 -4.02 -17.03
C LEU A 105 8.31 -2.67 -16.41
N GLN A 106 7.05 -2.23 -16.53
CA GLN A 106 6.63 -0.96 -15.93
C GLN A 106 6.55 -1.07 -14.40
N PHE A 107 6.11 -2.22 -13.88
CA PHE A 107 6.18 -2.49 -12.46
C PHE A 107 7.64 -2.58 -11.98
N SER A 108 8.54 -3.18 -12.77
CA SER A 108 9.97 -3.21 -12.42
C SER A 108 10.59 -1.81 -12.32
N LYS A 109 10.23 -0.89 -13.22
CA LYS A 109 10.65 0.52 -13.14
C LYS A 109 10.10 1.19 -11.89
N LEU A 110 8.84 0.92 -11.54
CA LEU A 110 8.19 1.46 -10.35
C LEU A 110 8.88 0.98 -9.07
N VAL A 111 9.20 -0.31 -8.95
CA VAL A 111 9.92 -0.84 -7.78
C VAL A 111 11.30 -0.18 -7.65
N LYS A 112 12.04 -0.03 -8.76
CA LYS A 112 13.33 0.68 -8.77
C LYS A 112 13.18 2.15 -8.36
N LEU A 113 12.15 2.84 -8.83
CA LEU A 113 11.84 4.22 -8.44
C LEU A 113 11.60 4.31 -6.93
N ILE A 114 10.81 3.39 -6.38
CA ILE A 114 10.50 3.34 -4.95
C ILE A 114 11.80 3.17 -4.14
N CYS A 115 12.59 2.15 -4.45
CA CYS A 115 13.80 1.84 -3.69
C CYS A 115 14.87 2.94 -3.80
N ASN A 116 15.09 3.47 -5.01
CA ASN A 116 16.23 4.35 -5.27
C ASN A 116 15.93 5.85 -5.09
N GLN A 117 14.68 6.26 -5.27
CA GLN A 117 14.31 7.68 -5.31
C GLN A 117 13.28 8.06 -4.24
N LEU A 118 12.31 7.19 -3.93
CA LEU A 118 11.26 7.52 -2.97
C LEU A 118 11.69 7.31 -1.51
N ILE A 119 12.35 6.21 -1.17
CA ILE A 119 12.82 5.95 0.20
C ILE A 119 13.68 7.10 0.75
N PRO A 120 14.65 7.66 -0.01
CA PRO A 120 15.44 8.81 0.45
C PRO A 120 14.61 10.06 0.82
N THR A 121 13.38 10.19 0.33
CA THR A 121 12.52 11.35 0.65
C THR A 121 11.65 11.12 1.89
N PHE A 122 11.70 9.95 2.53
CA PHE A 122 10.92 9.68 3.74
C PHE A 122 11.34 10.60 4.91
N PRO A 123 10.38 11.09 5.72
CA PRO A 123 10.70 11.82 6.95
C PRO A 123 11.63 11.03 7.87
N ARG A 124 12.55 11.71 8.57
CA ARG A 124 13.53 11.08 9.48
C ARG A 124 12.89 10.27 10.61
N ASP A 125 11.68 10.62 11.01
CA ASP A 125 10.90 10.00 12.07
C ASP A 125 9.89 8.97 11.53
N SER A 126 10.05 8.52 10.28
CA SER A 126 9.29 7.40 9.71
C SER A 126 9.71 6.08 10.38
N PRO A 127 8.78 5.13 10.58
CA PRO A 127 9.12 3.85 11.18
C PRO A 127 10.18 3.10 10.35
N PRO A 128 11.28 2.62 10.97
CA PRO A 128 12.36 1.96 10.23
C PRO A 128 11.93 0.59 9.68
N GLY A 129 11.09 -0.16 10.40
CA GLY A 129 10.66 -1.51 10.02
C GLY A 129 9.98 -1.58 8.63
N PRO A 130 8.92 -0.80 8.36
CA PRO A 130 8.31 -0.71 7.03
C PRO A 130 9.28 -0.32 5.92
N THR A 131 10.20 0.62 6.20
CA THR A 131 11.20 1.06 5.22
C THR A 131 12.14 -0.08 4.85
N THR A 132 12.66 -0.81 5.84
CA THR A 132 13.50 -2.01 5.63
C THR A 132 12.76 -3.07 4.82
N ARG A 133 11.47 -3.31 5.10
CA ARG A 133 10.67 -4.28 4.34
C ARG A 133 10.49 -3.90 2.87
N ILE A 134 10.38 -2.60 2.54
CA ILE A 134 10.35 -2.16 1.13
C ILE A 134 11.67 -2.49 0.43
N VAL A 135 12.80 -2.30 1.11
CA VAL A 135 14.12 -2.65 0.55
C VAL A 135 14.21 -4.15 0.31
N VAL A 136 13.85 -4.97 1.31
CA VAL A 136 13.83 -6.44 1.19
C VAL A 136 12.93 -6.88 0.04
N PHE A 137 11.71 -6.35 -0.05
CA PHE A 137 10.78 -6.63 -1.16
C PHE A 137 11.43 -6.31 -2.52
N GLY A 138 12.11 -5.16 -2.63
CA GLY A 138 12.80 -4.76 -3.86
C GLY A 138 13.95 -5.69 -4.23
N GLU A 139 14.71 -6.18 -3.25
CA GLU A 139 15.79 -7.14 -3.45
C GLU A 139 15.27 -8.52 -3.87
N GLU A 140 14.27 -9.05 -3.19
CA GLU A 140 13.60 -10.32 -3.53
C GLU A 140 13.03 -10.24 -4.95
N TYR A 141 12.33 -9.14 -5.25
CA TYR A 141 11.80 -8.88 -6.59
C TYR A 141 12.90 -8.86 -7.66
N ALA A 142 14.05 -8.25 -7.38
CA ALA A 142 15.18 -8.22 -8.31
C ALA A 142 15.82 -9.60 -8.55
N ARG A 143 15.72 -10.51 -7.56
CA ARG A 143 16.13 -11.93 -7.69
C ARG A 143 15.09 -12.79 -8.40
N GLY A 144 13.95 -12.23 -8.79
CA GLY A 144 12.82 -12.97 -9.37
C GLY A 144 12.00 -13.73 -8.33
N GLN A 145 12.15 -13.40 -7.05
CA GLN A 145 11.40 -13.99 -5.94
C GLN A 145 10.22 -13.08 -5.63
N LEU A 146 9.06 -13.42 -6.20
CA LEU A 146 7.82 -12.72 -5.91
C LEU A 146 6.67 -13.73 -5.83
N ASP A 147 6.34 -14.10 -4.60
CA ASP A 147 5.27 -15.03 -4.32
C ASP A 147 3.89 -14.34 -4.35
N PRO A 148 2.81 -15.07 -4.66
CA PRO A 148 1.47 -14.56 -4.48
C PRO A 148 1.21 -14.19 -3.01
N PRO A 149 0.34 -13.20 -2.74
CA PRO A 149 0.04 -12.81 -1.36
C PRO A 149 -0.52 -13.99 -0.56
N LYS A 150 -0.12 -14.08 0.71
CA LYS A 150 -0.61 -15.10 1.64
C LYS A 150 -2.14 -15.04 1.70
N GLY A 151 -2.79 -16.21 1.66
CA GLY A 151 -4.26 -16.29 1.66
C GLY A 151 -4.94 -15.95 0.34
N LYS A 152 -4.20 -15.74 -0.76
CA LYS A 152 -4.81 -15.56 -2.10
C LYS A 152 -5.65 -16.75 -2.55
N GLN A 153 -5.20 -17.95 -2.20
CA GLN A 153 -5.95 -19.18 -2.41
C GLN A 153 -6.56 -19.60 -1.08
N LEU A 154 -7.88 -19.79 -1.07
CA LEU A 154 -8.54 -20.42 0.07
C LEU A 154 -8.16 -21.90 0.10
N PRO A 155 -7.77 -22.46 1.26
CA PRO A 155 -7.56 -23.89 1.38
C PRO A 155 -8.88 -24.61 1.05
N GLN A 156 -8.80 -25.78 0.43
CA GLN A 156 -10.00 -26.56 0.08
C GLN A 156 -10.74 -27.11 1.30
N ARG A 157 -10.08 -27.15 2.47
CA ARG A 157 -10.64 -27.61 3.75
C ARG A 157 -10.03 -26.82 4.90
N ASP A 158 -10.82 -26.56 5.94
CA ASP A 158 -10.43 -25.73 7.10
C ASP A 158 -9.36 -26.36 8.02
N LEU A 159 -8.83 -27.56 7.72
CA LEU A 159 -8.09 -28.42 8.66
C LEU A 159 -6.55 -28.40 8.55
N GLU A 160 -5.93 -27.52 7.75
CA GLU A 160 -4.46 -27.50 7.58
C GLU A 160 -3.73 -26.49 8.49
N TYR A 161 -4.39 -25.97 9.53
CA TYR A 161 -3.80 -25.01 10.49
C TYR A 161 -3.60 -25.57 11.92
N THR A 162 -3.52 -26.90 12.09
CA THR A 162 -3.09 -27.54 13.35
C THR A 162 -1.62 -27.93 13.33
#